data_AF-A0A1G9HP03-F1
#
_entry.id   AF-A0A1G9HP03-F1
#
_cell.length_a   1.000
_cell.length_b   1.000
_cell.length_c   1.000
_cell.angle_alpha   90.00
_cell.angle_beta   90.00
_cell.angle_gamma   90.00
#
_symmetry.space_group_name_H-M   'P 1'
#
loop_
_entity.id
_entity.type
_entity.pdbx_description
1 polymer ?
#
loop_
_entity_poly.entity_id
_entity_poly.type
_entity_poly.pdbx_seq_one_letter_code
_entity_poly.pdbx_strand_id
1 'polypeptide(L)'
;MALYSDSMYAEGVYRLHNPARQSVSYLPLVCSYDQDSTVYHEGTLTITRFDLEAKVISGTFEFVLARPDCDTIHGTQGRFDIRLF
;
A
#
# COMPACT_ATOMS: atom_id res chain seq x y z
N MET A 1 6.28 3.13 -7.53
CA MET A 1 5.13 2.71 -6.72
C MET A 1 5.49 2.92 -5.27
N ALA A 2 4.58 3.44 -4.46
CA ALA A 2 4.76 3.59 -3.03
C ALA A 2 3.51 3.11 -2.30
N LEU A 3 3.70 2.52 -1.12
CA LEU A 3 2.65 2.17 -0.19
C LEU A 3 2.91 2.93 1.10
N TYR A 4 1.91 3.67 1.56
CA TYR A 4 1.98 4.49 2.77
C TYR A 4 0.88 4.04 3.73
N SER A 5 1.23 3.90 5.01
CA SER A 5 0.25 3.74 6.07
C SER A 5 0.80 4.31 7.37
N ASP A 6 0.03 5.18 8.02
CA ASP A 6 0.32 5.66 9.38
C ASP A 6 -0.29 4.77 10.47
N SER A 7 -1.02 3.73 10.08
CA SER A 7 -1.88 2.96 10.99
C SER A 7 -1.24 1.64 11.45
N MET A 8 -0.02 1.35 10.99
CA MET A 8 0.70 0.11 11.26
C MET A 8 1.46 0.21 12.58
N TYR A 9 1.04 -0.55 13.57
CA TYR A 9 1.66 -0.55 14.90
C TYR A 9 1.92 -1.94 15.48
N ALA A 10 1.49 -2.99 14.77
CA ALA A 10 1.63 -4.37 15.18
C ALA A 10 1.51 -5.30 13.97
N GLU A 11 1.70 -6.60 14.22
CA GLU A 11 1.25 -7.65 13.30
C GLU A 11 -0.27 -7.59 13.13
N GLY A 12 -0.75 -7.85 11.91
CA GLY A 12 -2.18 -7.79 11.63
C GLY A 12 -2.51 -7.39 10.20
N VAL A 13 -3.81 -7.20 9.97
CA VAL A 13 -4.38 -6.86 8.67
C VAL A 13 -4.90 -5.43 8.70
N TYR A 14 -4.38 -4.61 7.81
CA TYR A 14 -4.70 -3.20 7.66
C TYR A 14 -5.32 -2.98 6.28
N ARG A 15 -6.48 -2.34 6.24
CA ARG A 15 -7.12 -2.01 4.96
C ARG A 15 -6.47 -0.78 4.35
N LEU A 16 -6.51 -0.67 3.02
CA LEU A 16 -5.97 0.44 2.24
C LEU A 16 -7.11 1.20 1.53
N HIS A 17 -8.04 1.76 2.31
CA HIS A 17 -9.26 2.40 1.79
C HIS A 17 -9.42 3.88 2.16
N ASN A 18 -8.53 4.43 3.02
CA ASN A 18 -8.58 5.83 3.41
C ASN A 18 -7.31 6.53 2.93
N PRO A 19 -7.34 7.26 1.80
CA PRO A 19 -6.14 7.75 1.13
C PRO A 19 -5.38 8.77 1.99
N ALA A 20 -6.06 9.44 2.93
CA ALA A 20 -5.43 10.37 3.87
C ALA A 20 -4.53 9.68 4.91
N ARG A 21 -4.64 8.37 5.09
CA ARG A 21 -3.89 7.60 6.12
C ARG A 21 -3.19 6.37 5.58
N GLN A 22 -3.79 5.74 4.57
CA GLN A 22 -3.41 4.45 3.99
C GLN A 22 -3.62 4.55 2.48
N SER A 23 -2.53 4.59 1.72
CA SER A 23 -2.61 4.77 0.27
C SER A 23 -1.59 3.92 -0.45
N VAL A 24 -1.92 3.65 -1.71
CA VAL A 24 -0.99 3.12 -2.69
C VAL A 24 -0.94 4.13 -3.83
N SER A 25 0.27 4.50 -4.24
CA SER A 25 0.46 5.39 -5.38
C SER A 25 1.34 4.76 -6.45
N TYR A 26 0.94 5.00 -7.70
CA TYR A 26 1.69 4.63 -8.89
C TYR A 26 1.72 5.85 -9.81
N LEU A 27 2.91 6.43 -9.99
CA LEU A 27 3.09 7.72 -10.66
C LEU A 27 3.89 7.58 -11.96
N PRO A 28 3.39 6.87 -12.99
CA PRO A 28 3.98 6.90 -14.32
C PRO A 28 3.76 8.28 -14.99
N LEU A 29 4.46 8.52 -16.10
CA LEU A 29 4.33 9.78 -16.86
C LEU A 29 2.94 9.99 -17.47
N VAL A 30 2.22 8.91 -17.77
CA VAL A 30 0.84 8.91 -18.30
C VAL A 30 0.01 8.03 -17.37
N CYS A 31 -1.19 8.48 -16.99
CA CYS A 31 -2.06 7.81 -16.01
C CYS A 31 -1.43 7.74 -14.61
N SER A 32 -1.30 8.89 -13.94
CA SER A 32 -0.93 8.93 -12.51
C SER A 32 -2.07 8.39 -11.66
N TYR A 33 -1.76 7.54 -10.68
CA TYR A 33 -2.66 7.04 -9.65
C TYR A 33 -2.13 7.53 -8.31
N ASP A 34 -2.58 8.72 -7.90
CA ASP A 34 -2.23 9.34 -6.63
C ASP A 34 -3.44 9.31 -5.67
N GLN A 35 -3.45 10.19 -4.67
CA GLN A 35 -4.47 10.25 -3.62
C GLN A 35 -5.63 11.21 -3.96
N ASP A 36 -5.72 11.68 -5.21
CA ASP A 36 -6.83 12.55 -5.61
C ASP A 36 -8.18 11.80 -5.66
N SER A 37 -9.27 12.56 -5.65
CA SER A 37 -10.63 12.01 -5.57
C SER A 37 -11.10 11.27 -6.82
N THR A 38 -10.35 11.34 -7.93
CA THR A 38 -10.67 10.65 -9.19
C THR A 38 -10.05 9.25 -9.26
N VAL A 39 -9.16 8.94 -8.33
CA VAL A 39 -8.50 7.64 -8.23
C VAL A 39 -9.26 6.78 -7.22
N TYR A 40 -9.84 5.70 -7.69
CA TYR A 40 -10.32 4.63 -6.83
C TYR A 40 -9.11 3.84 -6.32
N HIS A 41 -9.11 3.55 -5.02
CA HIS A 41 -8.12 2.69 -4.39
C HIS A 41 -8.78 1.81 -3.33
N GLU A 42 -8.42 0.53 -3.34
CA GLU A 42 -8.82 -0.41 -2.31
C GLU A 42 -7.74 -1.49 -2.20
N GLY A 43 -7.55 -2.05 -1.02
CA GLY A 43 -6.55 -3.09 -0.83
C GLY A 43 -6.36 -3.48 0.62
N THR A 44 -5.40 -4.37 0.80
CA THR A 44 -5.04 -4.92 2.10
C THR A 44 -3.53 -4.97 2.23
N LEU A 45 -3.05 -4.60 3.41
CA LEU A 45 -1.68 -4.78 3.86
C LEU A 45 -1.70 -5.72 5.07
N THR A 46 -0.93 -6.79 5.00
CA THR A 46 -0.77 -7.76 6.09
C THR A 46 0.64 -7.67 6.62
N ILE A 47 0.78 -7.27 7.88
CA ILE A 47 2.05 -7.30 8.60
C ILE A 47 2.20 -8.67 9.23
N THR A 48 3.17 -9.45 8.76
CA THR A 48 3.46 -10.81 9.25
C THR A 48 4.56 -10.85 10.28
N ARG A 49 5.37 -9.80 10.38
CA ARG A 49 6.36 -9.62 11.44
C ARG A 49 6.50 -8.15 11.77
N PHE A 50 6.37 -7.81 13.05
CA PHE A 50 6.60 -6.47 13.56
C PHE A 50 7.51 -6.52 14.79
N ASP A 51 8.82 -6.42 14.55
CA ASP A 51 9.84 -6.65 15.58
C ASP A 51 10.77 -5.43 15.62
N LEU A 52 10.48 -4.51 16.56
CA LEU A 52 11.25 -3.27 16.70
C LEU A 52 12.61 -3.49 17.38
N GLU A 53 12.78 -4.58 18.15
CA GLU A 53 14.07 -4.92 18.77
C GLU A 53 15.05 -5.45 17.72
N ALA A 54 14.59 -6.38 16.89
CA ALA A 54 15.36 -6.85 15.73
C ALA A 54 15.35 -5.87 14.56
N LYS A 55 14.57 -4.78 14.66
CA LYS A 55 14.37 -3.76 13.63
C LYS A 55 13.88 -4.33 12.29
N VAL A 56 13.00 -5.33 12.33
CA VAL A 56 12.43 -5.98 11.13
C VAL A 56 10.93 -5.73 11.05
N ILE A 57 10.47 -5.30 9.88
CA ILE A 57 9.05 -5.29 9.53
C ILE A 57 8.89 -6.01 8.20
N SER A 58 8.06 -7.04 8.16
CA SER A 58 7.78 -7.78 6.93
C SER A 58 6.30 -8.10 6.78
N GLY A 59 5.88 -8.30 5.54
CA GLY A 59 4.48 -8.51 5.24
C GLY A 59 4.18 -8.70 3.77
N THR A 60 2.89 -8.73 3.49
CA THR A 60 2.32 -8.86 2.15
C THR A 60 1.31 -7.76 1.87
N PHE A 61 1.09 -7.46 0.61
CA PHE A 61 0.05 -6.50 0.21
C PHE A 61 -0.63 -6.92 -1.10
N GLU A 62 -1.87 -6.48 -1.23
CA GLU A 62 -2.66 -6.54 -2.45
C GLU A 62 -3.51 -5.28 -2.56
N PHE A 63 -3.73 -4.79 -3.78
CA PHE A 63 -4.53 -3.59 -4.01
C PHE A 63 -5.05 -3.52 -5.45
N VAL A 64 -6.02 -2.64 -5.64
CA VAL A 64 -6.55 -2.21 -6.93
C VAL A 64 -6.49 -0.69 -6.99
N LEU A 65 -5.96 -0.14 -8.07
CA LEU A 65 -6.06 1.28 -8.43
C LEU A 65 -6.82 1.41 -9.74
N ALA A 66 -7.79 2.31 -9.80
CA ALA A 66 -8.51 2.62 -11.02
C ALA A 66 -8.73 4.12 -11.17
N ARG A 67 -8.75 4.59 -12.41
CA ARG A 67 -8.97 5.99 -12.77
C ARG A 67 -9.70 6.05 -14.12
N PRO A 68 -10.59 7.03 -14.36
CA PRO A 68 -11.18 7.22 -15.68
C PRO A 68 -10.13 7.30 -16.79
N ASP A 69 -10.44 6.72 -17.95
CA ASP A 69 -9.61 6.74 -19.17
C ASP A 69 -8.22 6.10 -19.04
N CYS A 70 -7.99 5.33 -17.98
CA CYS A 70 -6.73 4.65 -17.69
C CYS A 70 -6.97 3.17 -17.35
N ASP A 71 -5.93 2.35 -17.49
CA ASP A 71 -6.01 0.93 -17.13
C ASP A 71 -6.23 0.76 -15.61
N THR A 72 -6.80 -0.37 -15.22
CA THR A 72 -6.87 -0.74 -13.80
C THR A 72 -5.58 -1.47 -13.41
N ILE A 73 -4.95 -1.01 -12.33
CA ILE A 73 -3.72 -1.60 -11.82
C ILE A 73 -4.06 -2.55 -10.67
N HIS A 74 -3.64 -3.80 -10.80
CA HIS A 74 -3.78 -4.82 -9.76
C HIS A 74 -2.42 -5.15 -9.17
N GLY A 75 -2.18 -4.76 -7.92
CA GLY A 75 -1.07 -5.28 -7.13
C GLY A 75 -1.54 -6.56 -6.46
N THR A 76 -0.99 -7.72 -6.83
CA THR A 76 -1.33 -9.00 -6.19
C THR A 76 -0.07 -9.68 -5.67
N GLN A 77 -0.20 -10.43 -4.57
CA GLN A 77 0.88 -11.21 -3.97
C GLN A 77 2.17 -10.41 -3.66
N GLY A 78 2.03 -9.09 -3.45
CA GLY A 78 3.14 -8.22 -3.12
C GLY A 78 3.74 -8.60 -1.78
N ARG A 79 5.06 -8.55 -1.64
CA ARG A 79 5.78 -8.86 -0.40
C ARG A 79 6.84 -7.82 -0.12
N PHE A 80 7.09 -7.55 1.15
CA PHE A 80 8.16 -6.68 1.58
C PHE A 80 8.84 -7.24 2.84
N ASP A 81 10.12 -6.92 2.97
CA ASP A 81 10.95 -7.19 4.15
C ASP A 81 11.86 -5.98 4.31
N ILE A 82 11.65 -5.21 5.38
CA ILE A 82 12.36 -3.97 5.66
C ILE A 82 13.13 -4.15 6.97
N ARG A 83 14.39 -3.71 6.94
CA ARG A 83 15.19 -3.47 8.14
C ARG A 83 15.23 -1.98 8.42
N LEU A 84 14.90 -1.58 9.64
CA LEU A 84 15.04 -0.20 10.09
C LEU A 84 16.52 -0.04 10.50
N PHE A 85 17.28 0.85 9.85
CA PHE A 85 18.69 1.08 10.19
C PHE A 85 18.80 2.25 11.17
#